data_AF-A0A7Y6PX72-F1
#
_entry.id   AF-A0A7Y6PX72-F1
#
_cell.length_a   1.000
_cell.length_b   1.000
_cell.length_c   1.000
_cell.angle_alpha   90.00
_cell.angle_beta   90.00
_cell.angle_gamma   90.00
#
_symmetry.space_group_name_H-M   'P 1'
#
loop_
_entity.id
_entity.type
_entity.pdbx_description
1 polymer ?
#
loop_
_entity_poly.entity_id
_entity_poly.type
_entity_poly.pdbx_seq_one_letter_code
_entity_poly.pdbx_strand_id
1 'polypeptide(L)'
;MNRRDLLAAERGTLFKEAETRIALVYPSPYRAAMSSLGYQQIYRTLHGMPGVAADRAVLPDPDDAQTARFETIETGAPVGSYPLLAYSVAYELEIAGVVETLERASIPVLRDDRDNRHPLVIGGGPLTFSNPAPLAPFCDVIIVGEGEELVVELVEIAREVGFVRDRVWDALAGKPGYYLPHVHGETVPKVAAVDNKLLPARSVIVTPHTELTDMFMTEAARGCSRGCTYCVM
;
A
#
# COMPACT_ATOMS: atom_id res chain seq x y z
N MET A 1 -9.37 19.60 0.43
CA MET A 1 -10.69 19.14 0.96
C MET A 1 -10.47 18.43 2.30
N ASN A 2 -11.33 18.62 3.31
CA ASN A 2 -11.08 18.00 4.62
C ASN A 2 -11.57 16.52 4.66
N ARG A 3 -11.09 15.76 5.64
CA ARG A 3 -11.41 14.34 5.86
C ARG A 3 -12.91 14.03 5.95
N ARG A 4 -13.67 14.89 6.65
CA ARG A 4 -15.12 14.71 6.82
C ARG A 4 -15.87 14.87 5.51
N ASP A 5 -15.45 15.83 4.69
CA ASP A 5 -16.04 16.06 3.37
C ASP A 5 -15.79 14.86 2.44
N LEU A 6 -14.56 14.32 2.43
CA LEU A 6 -14.22 13.12 1.66
C LEU A 6 -15.10 11.93 2.07
N LEU A 7 -15.12 11.61 3.36
CA LEU A 7 -15.91 10.49 3.89
C LEU A 7 -17.41 10.66 3.62
N ALA A 8 -17.95 11.88 3.69
CA ALA A 8 -19.36 12.14 3.42
C ALA A 8 -19.74 11.95 1.95
N ALA A 9 -18.78 12.12 1.03
CA ALA A 9 -18.96 11.93 -0.40
C ALA A 9 -18.67 10.49 -0.88
N GLU A 10 -18.12 9.64 -0.03
CA GLU A 10 -17.82 8.25 -0.36
C GLU A 10 -19.05 7.34 -0.21
N ARG A 11 -19.16 6.37 -1.12
CA ARG A 11 -20.06 5.21 -0.99
C ARG A 11 -19.21 3.95 -0.88
N GLY A 12 -19.40 3.18 0.18
CA GLY A 12 -18.74 1.88 0.38
C GLY A 12 -17.49 1.89 1.27
N THR A 13 -17.18 3.02 1.92
CA THR A 13 -16.16 3.10 2.97
C THR A 13 -16.39 2.03 4.04
N LEU A 14 -15.31 1.34 4.42
CA LEU A 14 -15.37 0.27 5.42
C LEU A 14 -14.94 0.82 6.77
N PHE A 15 -15.82 0.68 7.76
CA PHE A 15 -15.52 1.01 9.16
C PHE A 15 -15.48 -0.27 9.98
N LYS A 16 -14.41 -0.40 10.76
CA LYS A 16 -14.17 -1.58 11.58
C LYS A 16 -13.37 -1.23 12.83
N GLU A 17 -13.84 -1.73 13.96
CA GLU A 17 -13.05 -1.80 15.18
C GLU A 17 -12.08 -2.97 15.09
N ALA A 18 -10.80 -2.69 15.30
CA ALA A 18 -9.72 -3.64 15.12
C ALA A 18 -8.58 -3.31 16.09
N GLU A 19 -7.97 -4.35 16.64
CA GLU A 19 -6.81 -4.24 17.52
C GLU A 19 -5.56 -3.84 16.73
N THR A 20 -5.42 -4.36 15.51
CA THR A 20 -4.33 -4.00 14.60
C THR A 20 -4.87 -3.08 13.51
N ARG A 21 -4.33 -1.87 13.41
CA ARG A 21 -4.60 -0.96 12.30
C ARG A 21 -3.36 -0.75 11.47
N ILE A 22 -3.53 -0.72 10.15
CA ILE A 22 -2.47 -0.52 9.17
C ILE A 22 -2.70 0.80 8.45
N ALA A 23 -1.68 1.63 8.29
CA ALA A 23 -1.75 2.80 7.44
C ALA A 23 -1.59 2.36 5.98
N LEU A 24 -2.66 2.42 5.20
CA LEU A 24 -2.62 2.08 3.77
C LEU A 24 -2.38 3.36 2.96
N VAL A 25 -1.12 3.57 2.58
CA VAL A 25 -0.65 4.83 2.02
C VAL A 25 -0.66 4.78 0.50
N TYR A 26 -1.23 5.82 -0.12
CA TYR A 26 -1.06 6.11 -1.53
C TYR A 26 -0.22 7.39 -1.68
N PRO A 27 0.98 7.34 -2.30
CA PRO A 27 1.93 8.46 -2.36
C PRO A 27 1.54 9.52 -3.41
N SER A 28 0.25 9.77 -3.58
CA SER A 28 -0.30 10.74 -4.52
C SER A 28 -1.68 11.22 -4.03
N PRO A 29 -2.24 12.28 -4.62
CA PRO A 29 -3.52 12.85 -4.19
C PRO A 29 -4.66 11.84 -4.15
N TYR A 30 -5.64 12.14 -3.30
CA TYR A 30 -6.84 11.31 -3.07
C TYR A 30 -7.50 10.81 -4.37
N ARG A 31 -7.62 11.69 -5.38
CA ARG A 31 -8.24 11.35 -6.67
C ARG A 31 -7.51 10.23 -7.42
N ALA A 32 -6.19 10.16 -7.30
CA ALA A 32 -5.38 9.09 -7.88
C ALA A 32 -5.56 7.79 -7.09
N ALA A 33 -5.50 7.87 -5.75
CA ALA A 33 -5.70 6.72 -4.87
C ALA A 33 -7.06 6.04 -5.09
N MET A 34 -8.14 6.82 -5.19
CA MET A 34 -9.49 6.30 -5.43
C MET A 34 -9.72 5.82 -6.86
N SER A 35 -8.85 6.17 -7.80
CA SER A 35 -8.87 5.63 -9.17
C SER A 35 -8.12 4.29 -9.27
N SER A 36 -7.41 3.88 -8.23
CA SER A 36 -6.64 2.63 -8.22
C SER A 36 -7.47 1.46 -7.68
N LEU A 37 -7.95 0.60 -8.58
CA LEU A 37 -8.70 -0.61 -8.20
C LEU A 37 -7.85 -1.57 -7.35
N GLY A 38 -6.56 -1.73 -7.66
CA GLY A 38 -5.64 -2.55 -6.87
C GLY A 38 -5.48 -2.03 -5.43
N TYR A 39 -5.37 -0.72 -5.25
CA TYR A 39 -5.34 -0.09 -3.93
C TYR A 39 -6.63 -0.35 -3.14
N GLN A 40 -7.79 -0.13 -3.77
CA GLN A 40 -9.09 -0.43 -3.15
C GLN A 40 -9.22 -1.92 -2.81
N GLN A 41 -8.65 -2.79 -3.63
CA GLN A 41 -8.68 -4.23 -3.39
C GLN A 41 -7.88 -4.63 -2.16
N ILE A 42 -6.66 -4.12 -2.00
CA ILE A 42 -5.85 -4.33 -0.79
C ILE A 42 -6.56 -3.76 0.45
N TYR A 43 -7.21 -2.60 0.33
CA TYR A 43 -8.04 -2.04 1.39
C TYR A 43 -9.14 -3.01 1.85
N ARG A 44 -9.90 -3.59 0.91
CA ARG A 44 -10.92 -4.62 1.23
C ARG A 44 -10.30 -5.87 1.84
N THR A 45 -9.18 -6.35 1.30
CA THR A 45 -8.49 -7.54 1.80
C THR A 45 -8.08 -7.36 3.26
N LEU A 46 -7.43 -6.25 3.61
CA LEU A 46 -7.03 -5.94 4.99
C LEU A 46 -8.24 -5.85 5.94
N HIS A 47 -9.34 -5.23 5.49
CA HIS A 47 -10.58 -5.18 6.28
C HIS A 47 -11.25 -6.56 6.45
N GLY A 48 -11.00 -7.50 5.55
CA GLY A 48 -11.48 -8.89 5.64
C GLY A 48 -10.77 -9.72 6.71
N MET A 49 -9.55 -9.35 7.10
CA MET A 49 -8.76 -10.10 8.07
C MET A 49 -9.29 -9.97 9.51
N PRO A 50 -9.40 -11.04 10.31
CA PRO A 50 -9.84 -10.96 11.70
C PRO A 50 -8.96 -10.05 12.56
N GLY A 51 -9.57 -9.07 13.23
CA GLY A 51 -8.88 -8.13 14.13
C GLY A 51 -7.98 -7.09 13.45
N VAL A 52 -8.04 -6.97 12.11
CA VAL A 52 -7.26 -6.00 11.33
C VAL A 52 -8.18 -5.02 10.61
N ALA A 53 -7.79 -3.74 10.55
CA ALA A 53 -8.40 -2.72 9.71
C ALA A 53 -7.31 -1.90 8.99
N ALA A 54 -7.65 -1.35 7.82
CA ALA A 54 -6.80 -0.40 7.11
C ALA A 54 -7.39 1.01 7.23
N ASP A 55 -6.55 1.97 7.59
CA ASP A 55 -6.85 3.38 7.52
C ASP A 55 -6.03 4.00 6.38
N ARG A 56 -6.69 4.64 5.42
CA ARG A 56 -6.09 5.20 4.22
C ARG A 56 -5.35 6.49 4.54
N ALA A 57 -4.21 6.70 3.90
CA ALA A 57 -3.50 7.98 3.90
C ALA A 57 -3.09 8.31 2.47
N VAL A 58 -3.20 9.58 2.09
CA VAL A 58 -2.90 10.05 0.73
C VAL A 58 -2.09 11.32 0.81
N LEU A 59 -1.17 11.51 -0.14
CA LEU A 59 -0.38 12.74 -0.19
C LEU A 59 -1.32 13.93 -0.46
N PRO A 60 -1.33 14.99 0.39
CA PRO A 60 -2.15 16.17 0.13
C PRO A 60 -1.74 16.87 -1.16
N ASP A 61 -2.70 17.49 -1.87
CA ASP A 61 -2.36 18.37 -2.99
C ASP A 61 -1.49 19.54 -2.49
N PRO A 62 -0.53 20.04 -3.30
CA PRO A 62 0.42 21.09 -2.89
C PRO A 62 -0.22 22.31 -2.23
N ASP A 63 -1.39 22.73 -2.72
CA ASP A 63 -2.14 23.88 -2.22
C ASP A 63 -2.68 23.66 -0.78
N ASP A 64 -2.96 22.40 -0.41
CA ASP A 64 -3.44 22.00 0.92
C ASP A 64 -2.27 21.63 1.87
N ALA A 65 -1.02 21.61 1.37
CA ALA A 65 0.07 20.85 1.97
C ALA A 65 0.90 21.59 3.04
N GLN A 66 0.81 22.92 3.14
CA GLN A 66 1.68 23.73 4.02
C GLN A 66 1.31 23.69 5.52
N THR A 67 0.11 23.22 5.88
CA THR A 67 -0.36 23.28 7.29
C THR A 67 -1.04 21.99 7.78
N ALA A 68 -1.35 21.05 6.89
CA ALA A 68 -2.03 19.82 7.26
C ALA A 68 -1.07 18.82 7.92
N ARG A 69 -1.44 18.32 9.10
CA ARG A 69 -0.83 17.12 9.68
C ARG A 69 -1.10 15.94 8.75
N PHE A 70 -0.12 15.06 8.60
CA PHE A 70 -0.30 13.86 7.78
C PHE A 70 -0.99 12.77 8.62
N GLU A 71 -2.30 12.73 8.45
CA GLU A 71 -3.24 11.90 9.21
C GLU A 71 -4.02 10.98 8.28
N THR A 72 -4.51 9.87 8.82
CA THR A 72 -5.34 8.92 8.07
C THR A 72 -6.79 9.39 7.90
N ILE A 73 -7.47 8.91 6.87
CA ILE A 73 -8.81 9.34 6.47
C ILE A 73 -9.90 8.78 7.41
N GLU A 74 -9.80 7.53 7.84
CA GLU A 74 -10.84 6.90 8.65
C GLU A 74 -10.82 7.39 10.09
N THR A 75 -9.65 7.42 10.72
CA THR A 75 -9.50 7.71 12.15
C THR A 75 -8.93 9.09 12.44
N GLY A 76 -8.22 9.71 11.49
CA GLY A 76 -7.51 10.96 11.74
C GLY A 76 -6.26 10.78 12.63
N ALA A 77 -5.76 9.55 12.73
CA ALA A 77 -4.55 9.28 13.50
C ALA A 77 -3.30 9.68 12.71
N PRO A 78 -2.22 10.17 13.37
CA PRO A 78 -0.96 10.43 12.69
C PRO A 78 -0.42 9.19 12.01
N VAL A 79 -0.04 9.29 10.72
CA VAL A 79 0.40 8.15 9.92
C VAL A 79 1.63 7.45 10.54
N GLY A 80 2.55 8.22 11.11
CA GLY A 80 3.74 7.69 11.79
C GLY A 80 3.47 6.90 13.08
N SER A 81 2.24 6.92 13.62
CA SER A 81 1.86 6.19 14.84
C SER A 81 1.43 4.74 14.62
N TYR A 82 1.26 4.34 13.36
CA TYR A 82 0.88 2.97 13.01
C TYR A 82 2.09 2.04 13.14
N PRO A 83 1.90 0.73 13.40
CA PRO A 83 3.01 -0.22 13.42
C PRO A 83 3.54 -0.55 12.01
N LEU A 84 2.73 -0.32 10.98
CA LEU A 84 3.03 -0.66 9.59
C LEU A 84 2.39 0.35 8.63
N LEU A 85 3.17 0.83 7.67
CA LEU A 85 2.77 1.65 6.53
C LEU A 85 2.86 0.80 5.27
N ALA A 86 1.72 0.52 4.63
CA ALA A 86 1.64 -0.22 3.38
C ALA A 86 1.45 0.73 2.21
N TYR A 87 2.48 0.91 1.40
CA TYR A 87 2.49 1.78 0.23
C TYR A 87 2.02 1.03 -1.02
N SER A 88 1.09 1.63 -1.76
CA SER A 88 0.75 1.23 -3.12
C SER A 88 1.34 2.23 -4.10
N VAL A 89 2.31 1.81 -4.91
CA VAL A 89 3.02 2.63 -5.89
C VAL A 89 2.72 2.10 -7.30
N ALA A 90 2.01 2.89 -8.09
CA ALA A 90 1.60 2.54 -9.44
C ALA A 90 2.64 2.94 -10.50
N TYR A 91 3.32 4.08 -10.31
CA TYR A 91 4.22 4.65 -11.30
C TYR A 91 5.51 5.19 -10.68
N GLU A 92 6.58 5.29 -11.47
CA GLU A 92 7.89 5.75 -11.04
C GLU A 92 7.87 7.18 -10.49
N LEU A 93 7.02 8.06 -11.04
CA LEU A 93 6.88 9.44 -10.58
C LEU A 93 6.35 9.54 -9.14
N GLU A 94 5.66 8.50 -8.66
CA GLU A 94 5.09 8.47 -7.31
C GLU A 94 6.16 8.18 -6.23
N ILE A 95 7.39 7.81 -6.61
CA ILE A 95 8.51 7.60 -5.67
C ILE A 95 8.84 8.89 -4.91
N ALA A 96 8.73 10.06 -5.58
CA ALA A 96 8.89 11.34 -4.90
C ALA A 96 7.84 11.54 -3.79
N GLY A 97 6.61 11.07 -4.03
CA GLY A 97 5.55 11.10 -3.03
C GLY A 97 5.79 10.11 -1.88
N VAL A 98 6.47 8.98 -2.11
CA VAL A 98 6.90 8.08 -1.02
C VAL A 98 7.85 8.83 -0.08
N VAL A 99 8.86 9.52 -0.64
CA VAL A 99 9.79 10.34 0.14
C VAL A 99 9.03 11.40 0.94
N GLU A 100 8.19 12.19 0.27
CA GLU A 100 7.46 13.29 0.92
C GLU A 100 6.51 12.79 2.03
N THR A 101 5.79 11.69 1.80
CA THR A 101 4.88 11.14 2.82
C THR A 101 5.62 10.58 4.03
N LEU A 102 6.82 10.00 3.87
CA LEU A 102 7.67 9.58 4.99
C LEU A 102 8.16 10.78 5.81
N GLU A 103 8.62 11.85 5.15
CA GLU A 103 9.02 13.10 5.81
C GLU A 103 7.86 13.69 6.61
N ARG A 104 6.66 13.77 5.99
CA ARG A 104 5.44 14.26 6.64
C ARG A 104 4.99 13.38 7.81
N ALA A 105 5.24 12.08 7.75
CA ALA A 105 5.00 11.14 8.84
C ALA A 105 6.07 11.20 9.94
N SER A 106 7.10 12.05 9.79
CA SER A 106 8.28 12.11 10.67
C SER A 106 9.01 10.77 10.77
N ILE A 107 9.06 10.02 9.66
CA ILE A 107 9.77 8.75 9.54
C ILE A 107 11.04 8.96 8.69
N PRO A 108 12.22 8.47 9.12
CA PRO A 108 13.41 8.53 8.30
C PRO A 108 13.17 7.89 6.93
N VAL A 109 13.48 8.66 5.88
CA VAL A 109 13.21 8.29 4.48
C VAL A 109 13.95 7.01 4.11
N LEU A 110 15.25 6.96 4.39
CA LEU A 110 16.07 5.80 4.10
C LEU A 110 15.77 4.69 5.11
N ARG A 111 15.66 3.46 4.62
CA ARG A 111 15.47 2.27 5.44
C ARG A 111 16.57 2.12 6.47
N ASP A 112 17.81 2.38 6.09
CA ASP A 112 18.97 2.15 6.96
C ASP A 112 19.06 3.15 8.13
N ASP A 113 18.28 4.23 8.08
CA ASP A 113 18.15 5.20 9.18
C ASP A 113 17.01 4.83 10.15
N ARG A 114 16.27 3.74 9.90
CA ARG A 114 15.16 3.27 10.74
C ARG A 114 15.58 2.15 11.68
N ASP A 115 14.88 2.10 12.80
CA ASP A 115 14.98 1.04 13.81
C ASP A 115 13.58 0.64 14.33
N ASN A 116 13.51 -0.25 15.32
CA ASN A 116 12.24 -0.78 15.83
C ASN A 116 11.33 0.25 16.53
N ARG A 117 11.75 1.52 16.66
CA ARG A 117 10.87 2.62 17.10
C ARG A 117 10.02 3.19 15.95
N HIS A 118 10.42 2.89 14.72
CA HIS A 118 9.77 3.33 13.49
C HIS A 118 8.94 2.19 12.91
N PRO A 119 7.83 2.49 12.22
CA PRO A 119 7.00 1.48 11.60
C PRO A 119 7.73 0.68 10.53
N LEU A 120 7.18 -0.50 10.23
CA LEU A 120 7.53 -1.22 9.01
C LEU A 120 6.98 -0.47 7.80
N VAL A 121 7.80 -0.24 6.80
CA VAL A 121 7.41 0.36 5.52
C VAL A 121 7.40 -0.73 4.45
N ILE A 122 6.21 -1.06 3.97
CA ILE A 122 5.99 -2.10 2.96
C ILE A 122 5.67 -1.43 1.64
N GLY A 123 6.36 -1.80 0.56
CA GLY A 123 6.08 -1.33 -0.79
C GLY A 123 5.32 -2.38 -1.61
N GLY A 124 4.44 -1.95 -2.49
CA GLY A 124 3.74 -2.80 -3.45
C GLY A 124 3.13 -1.97 -4.56
N GLY A 125 2.29 -2.61 -5.38
CA GLY A 125 1.61 -1.98 -6.51
C GLY A 125 2.24 -2.31 -7.87
N PRO A 126 1.65 -1.83 -8.97
CA PRO A 126 2.10 -2.16 -10.33
C PRO A 126 3.59 -1.91 -10.60
N LEU A 127 4.19 -0.89 -9.98
CA LEU A 127 5.62 -0.59 -10.14
C LEU A 127 6.51 -1.74 -9.66
N THR A 128 6.13 -2.42 -8.57
CA THR A 128 6.98 -3.46 -7.97
C THR A 128 6.92 -4.76 -8.76
N PHE A 129 5.86 -4.96 -9.55
CA PHE A 129 5.77 -6.05 -10.53
C PHE A 129 6.85 -5.91 -11.62
N SER A 130 7.10 -4.69 -12.09
CA SER A 130 8.07 -4.43 -13.16
C SER A 130 9.50 -4.35 -12.64
N ASN A 131 9.73 -3.53 -11.61
CA ASN A 131 11.04 -3.35 -11.02
C ASN A 131 10.91 -2.87 -9.56
N PRO A 132 11.21 -3.70 -8.56
CA PRO A 132 11.15 -3.27 -7.16
C PRO A 132 12.37 -2.46 -6.72
N ALA A 133 13.48 -2.46 -7.48
CA ALA A 133 14.74 -1.83 -7.08
C ALA A 133 14.62 -0.32 -6.76
N PRO A 134 13.81 0.50 -7.46
CA PRO A 134 13.67 1.91 -7.14
C PRO A 134 13.07 2.18 -5.75
N LEU A 135 12.31 1.24 -5.18
CA LEU A 135 11.75 1.36 -3.83
C LEU A 135 12.66 0.76 -2.75
N ALA A 136 13.71 0.02 -3.13
CA ALA A 136 14.61 -0.67 -2.22
C ALA A 136 15.24 0.21 -1.12
N PRO A 137 15.64 1.48 -1.40
CA PRO A 137 16.19 2.35 -0.36
C PRO A 137 15.16 2.78 0.69
N PHE A 138 13.87 2.69 0.38
CA PHE A 138 12.77 3.26 1.19
C PHE A 138 11.86 2.21 1.82
N CYS A 139 11.97 0.93 1.47
CA CYS A 139 11.08 -0.11 1.99
C CYS A 139 11.83 -1.17 2.80
N ASP A 140 11.19 -1.63 3.88
CA ASP A 140 11.64 -2.78 4.67
C ASP A 140 11.36 -4.09 3.92
N VAL A 141 10.20 -4.18 3.27
CA VAL A 141 9.76 -5.32 2.45
C VAL A 141 9.04 -4.77 1.23
N ILE A 142 9.25 -5.40 0.07
CA ILE A 142 8.52 -5.07 -1.16
C ILE A 142 7.78 -6.31 -1.64
N ILE A 143 6.46 -6.19 -1.79
CA ILE A 143 5.61 -7.20 -2.41
C ILE A 143 5.81 -7.14 -3.92
N VAL A 144 6.14 -8.27 -4.55
CA VAL A 144 6.40 -8.41 -5.99
C VAL A 144 5.38 -9.38 -6.58
N GLY A 145 4.42 -8.84 -7.31
CA GLY A 145 3.32 -9.61 -7.89
C GLY A 145 1.95 -9.22 -7.38
N GLU A 146 1.01 -10.16 -7.44
CA GLU A 146 -0.36 -9.96 -6.97
C GLU A 146 -0.42 -9.99 -5.42
N GLY A 147 -0.92 -8.91 -4.82
CA GLY A 147 -0.73 -8.64 -3.40
C GLY A 147 -1.80 -9.18 -2.45
N GLU A 148 -2.92 -9.71 -2.95
CA GLU A 148 -4.07 -10.05 -2.10
C GLU A 148 -3.79 -11.13 -1.06
N GLU A 149 -3.04 -12.17 -1.41
CA GLU A 149 -2.67 -13.23 -0.46
C GLU A 149 -1.40 -12.84 0.32
N LEU A 150 -0.45 -12.17 -0.36
CA LEU A 150 0.83 -11.78 0.24
C LEU A 150 0.65 -10.73 1.35
N VAL A 151 -0.26 -9.77 1.19
CA VAL A 151 -0.49 -8.77 2.23
C VAL A 151 -1.09 -9.40 3.49
N VAL A 152 -1.91 -10.44 3.35
CA VAL A 152 -2.52 -11.17 4.46
C VAL A 152 -1.43 -11.93 5.22
N GLU A 153 -0.64 -12.75 4.52
CA GLU A 153 0.45 -13.51 5.12
C GLU A 153 1.47 -12.58 5.80
N LEU A 154 1.85 -11.47 5.15
CA LEU A 154 2.79 -10.50 5.72
C LEU A 154 2.26 -9.88 7.02
N VAL A 155 0.99 -9.44 7.04
CA VAL A 155 0.40 -8.82 8.23
C VAL A 155 0.21 -9.85 9.35
N GLU A 156 -0.13 -11.09 9.04
CA GLU A 156 -0.18 -12.19 10.03
C GLU A 156 1.20 -12.43 10.66
N ILE A 157 2.23 -12.62 9.84
CA ILE A 157 3.62 -12.78 10.30
C ILE A 157 4.05 -11.57 11.14
N ALA A 158 3.79 -10.36 10.68
CA ALA A 158 4.13 -9.14 11.40
C ALA A 158 3.45 -9.08 12.78
N ARG A 159 2.17 -9.47 12.90
CA ARG A 159 1.47 -9.55 14.18
C ARG A 159 2.09 -10.60 15.10
N GLU A 160 2.37 -11.79 14.58
CA GLU A 160 2.94 -12.91 15.37
C GLU A 160 4.30 -12.54 15.99
N VAL A 161 5.13 -11.80 15.26
CA VAL A 161 6.46 -11.38 15.73
C VAL A 161 6.47 -10.00 16.41
N GLY A 162 5.31 -9.36 16.55
CA GLY A 162 5.15 -8.08 17.24
C GLY A 162 5.67 -6.87 16.47
N PHE A 163 5.60 -6.90 15.13
CA PHE A 163 6.08 -5.85 14.21
C PHE A 163 7.58 -5.52 14.35
N VAL A 164 8.36 -6.46 14.90
CA VAL A 164 9.82 -6.33 15.00
C VAL A 164 10.45 -6.60 13.63
N ARG A 165 11.10 -5.59 13.07
CA ARG A 165 11.61 -5.58 11.69
C ARG A 165 12.46 -6.77 11.32
N ASP A 166 13.51 -7.04 12.11
CA ASP A 166 14.43 -8.16 11.84
C ASP A 166 13.69 -9.51 11.86
N ARG A 167 12.70 -9.68 12.74
CA ARG A 167 11.92 -10.93 12.82
C ARG A 167 10.97 -11.10 11.63
N VAL A 168 10.41 -9.99 11.13
CA VAL A 168 9.61 -10.02 9.90
C VAL A 168 10.48 -10.38 8.71
N TRP A 169 11.68 -9.80 8.63
CA TRP A 169 12.65 -10.13 7.58
C TRP A 169 13.04 -11.61 7.61
N ASP A 170 13.39 -12.14 8.78
CA ASP A 170 13.75 -13.56 8.94
C ASP A 170 12.60 -14.49 8.54
N ALA A 171 11.36 -14.14 8.89
CA ALA A 171 10.18 -14.96 8.57
C ALA A 171 9.78 -14.90 7.09
N LEU A 172 10.09 -13.81 6.39
CA LEU A 172 9.81 -13.62 4.97
C LEU A 172 10.96 -14.03 4.04
N ALA A 173 12.18 -14.16 4.57
CA ALA A 173 13.36 -14.50 3.79
C ALA A 173 13.16 -15.83 3.03
N GLY A 174 13.36 -15.78 1.71
CA GLY A 174 13.23 -16.94 0.82
C GLY A 174 11.79 -17.31 0.43
N LYS A 175 10.76 -16.63 0.96
CA LYS A 175 9.39 -16.80 0.48
C LYS A 175 9.18 -16.10 -0.87
N PRO A 176 8.43 -16.69 -1.81
CA PRO A 176 8.14 -16.06 -3.11
C PRO A 176 7.29 -14.80 -2.91
N GLY A 177 7.46 -13.81 -3.80
CA GLY A 177 6.68 -12.57 -3.74
C GLY A 177 7.15 -11.52 -2.73
N TYR A 178 8.16 -11.81 -1.90
CA TYR A 178 8.73 -10.82 -0.97
C TYR A 178 10.17 -10.50 -1.31
N TYR A 179 10.40 -9.29 -1.80
CA TYR A 179 11.72 -8.75 -2.01
C TYR A 179 12.17 -7.98 -0.76
N LEU A 180 13.12 -8.57 -0.04
CA LEU A 180 13.86 -7.96 1.07
C LEU A 180 15.15 -7.34 0.53
N PRO A 181 15.29 -6.01 0.44
CA PRO A 181 16.41 -5.44 -0.31
C PRO A 181 17.78 -5.66 0.36
N HIS A 182 17.82 -5.79 1.70
CA HIS A 182 19.04 -6.09 2.45
C HIS A 182 19.50 -7.56 2.30
N VAL A 183 18.60 -8.48 1.93
CA VAL A 183 18.94 -9.90 1.70
C VAL A 183 19.26 -10.17 0.24
N HIS A 184 18.43 -9.63 -0.65
CA HIS A 184 18.41 -10.06 -2.04
C HIS A 184 19.36 -9.24 -2.94
N GLY A 185 19.78 -8.04 -2.53
CA GLY A 185 20.57 -7.15 -3.37
C GLY A 185 19.88 -6.92 -4.71
N GLU A 186 20.54 -7.23 -5.82
CA GLU A 186 19.99 -7.07 -7.17
C GLU A 186 19.11 -8.24 -7.64
N THR A 187 19.00 -9.32 -6.86
CA THR A 187 18.25 -10.52 -7.27
C THR A 187 16.77 -10.40 -6.92
N VAL A 188 15.91 -10.13 -7.91
CA VAL A 188 14.47 -10.05 -7.67
C VAL A 188 13.86 -11.46 -7.54
N PRO A 189 13.07 -11.75 -6.50
CA PRO A 189 12.38 -13.04 -6.35
C PRO A 189 11.34 -13.23 -7.45
N LYS A 190 10.87 -14.47 -7.62
CA LYS A 190 9.81 -14.76 -8.57
C LYS A 190 8.55 -13.96 -8.23
N VAL A 191 7.99 -13.30 -9.23
CA VAL A 191 6.71 -12.60 -9.17
C VAL A 191 5.61 -13.59 -8.74
N ALA A 192 4.89 -13.24 -7.68
CA ALA A 192 3.75 -14.03 -7.22
C ALA A 192 2.50 -13.72 -8.04
N ALA A 193 1.66 -14.74 -8.21
CA ALA A 193 0.32 -14.62 -8.76
C ALA A 193 -0.64 -15.32 -7.81
N VAL A 194 -1.86 -14.79 -7.65
CA VAL A 194 -2.87 -15.38 -6.78
C VAL A 194 -3.91 -16.14 -7.62
N ASP A 195 -4.75 -16.93 -6.95
CA ASP A 195 -5.79 -17.71 -7.62
C ASP A 195 -6.87 -16.79 -8.23
N ASN A 196 -7.27 -17.06 -9.47
CA ASN A 196 -8.36 -16.36 -10.16
C ASN A 196 -9.72 -16.42 -9.42
N LYS A 197 -9.87 -17.27 -8.40
CA LYS A 197 -11.03 -17.24 -7.47
C LYS A 197 -11.22 -15.89 -6.78
N LEU A 198 -10.19 -15.04 -6.72
CA LEU A 198 -10.31 -13.69 -6.16
C LEU A 198 -10.92 -12.68 -7.14
N LEU A 199 -11.20 -13.11 -8.38
CA LEU A 199 -11.89 -12.31 -9.40
C LEU A 199 -13.41 -12.48 -9.35
N PRO A 200 -14.18 -11.46 -9.77
CA PRO A 200 -13.70 -10.14 -10.16
C PRO A 200 -13.27 -9.29 -8.97
N ALA A 201 -12.16 -8.56 -9.11
CA ALA A 201 -11.87 -7.43 -8.23
C ALA A 201 -12.82 -6.29 -8.60
N ARG A 202 -13.27 -5.53 -7.60
CA ARG A 202 -14.32 -4.52 -7.78
C ARG A 202 -14.10 -3.33 -6.87
N SER A 203 -14.61 -2.17 -7.29
CA SER A 203 -14.60 -0.98 -6.45
C SER A 203 -15.20 -1.28 -5.08
N VAL A 204 -14.47 -0.84 -4.06
CA VAL A 204 -14.94 -0.78 -2.67
C VAL A 204 -15.55 0.59 -2.42
N ILE A 205 -14.90 1.63 -2.95
CA ILE A 205 -15.27 3.03 -2.75
C ILE A 205 -15.64 3.64 -4.10
N VAL A 206 -16.83 4.24 -4.16
CA VAL A 206 -17.30 5.06 -5.27
C VAL A 206 -17.51 6.48 -4.76
N THR A 207 -16.91 7.46 -5.43
CA THR A 207 -16.90 8.87 -4.99
C THR A 207 -16.85 9.79 -6.23
N PRO A 208 -17.39 11.02 -6.15
CA PRO A 208 -17.19 12.02 -7.19
C PRO A 208 -15.77 12.62 -7.19
N HIS A 209 -14.98 12.42 -6.13
CA HIS A 209 -13.67 13.05 -5.97
C HIS A 209 -12.51 12.17 -6.49
N THR A 210 -12.63 11.70 -7.73
CA THR A 210 -11.68 10.77 -8.36
C THR A 210 -11.63 10.98 -9.87
N GLU A 211 -10.53 10.58 -10.53
CA GLU A 211 -10.38 10.71 -12.00
C GLU A 211 -11.48 9.92 -12.74
N LEU A 212 -11.93 8.81 -12.16
CA LEU A 212 -13.04 7.99 -12.63
C LEU A 212 -14.34 8.31 -11.87
N THR A 213 -14.76 9.59 -11.92
CA THR A 213 -15.88 10.16 -11.15
C THR A 213 -17.13 9.27 -11.16
N ASP A 214 -17.56 8.83 -9.97
CA ASP A 214 -18.75 7.97 -9.75
C ASP A 214 -18.80 6.66 -10.56
N MET A 215 -17.67 6.20 -11.09
CA MET A 215 -17.58 4.93 -11.80
C MET A 215 -17.40 3.76 -10.83
N PHE A 216 -18.07 2.65 -11.15
CA PHE A 216 -17.83 1.35 -10.50
C PHE A 216 -16.86 0.54 -11.35
N MET A 217 -15.64 0.34 -10.87
CA MET A 217 -14.59 -0.40 -11.56
C MET A 217 -14.72 -1.89 -11.30
N THR A 218 -14.42 -2.69 -12.32
CA THR A 218 -14.33 -4.15 -12.20
C THR A 218 -13.16 -4.66 -13.01
N GLU A 219 -12.37 -5.56 -12.42
CA GLU A 219 -11.35 -6.34 -13.10
C GLU A 219 -11.89 -7.76 -13.21
N ALA A 220 -12.22 -8.18 -14.43
CA ALA A 220 -12.80 -9.51 -14.68
C ALA A 220 -11.74 -10.58 -14.98
N ALA A 221 -10.52 -10.17 -15.34
CA ALA A 221 -9.41 -11.03 -15.72
C ALA A 221 -8.08 -10.33 -15.42
N ARG A 222 -7.03 -11.12 -15.20
CA ARG A 222 -5.65 -10.65 -14.98
C ARG A 222 -4.71 -11.14 -16.07
N GLY A 223 -3.71 -10.32 -16.36
CA GLY A 223 -2.71 -10.59 -17.38
C GLY A 223 -3.18 -10.34 -18.82
N CYS A 224 -2.22 -10.12 -19.71
CA CYS A 224 -2.46 -9.89 -21.13
C CYS A 224 -1.67 -10.92 -21.96
N SER A 225 -2.35 -11.70 -22.80
CA SER A 225 -1.70 -12.74 -23.62
C SER A 225 -0.91 -12.22 -24.84
N ARG A 226 -0.83 -10.90 -25.02
CA ARG A 226 -0.29 -10.27 -26.24
C ARG A 226 1.24 -10.26 -26.31
N GLY A 227 1.94 -10.31 -25.17
CA GLY A 227 3.40 -10.40 -25.12
C GLY A 227 4.14 -9.30 -25.90
N CYS A 228 3.59 -8.08 -25.91
CA CYS A 228 4.15 -6.97 -26.67
C CYS A 228 5.51 -6.53 -26.08
N THR A 229 6.53 -6.35 -26.92
CA THR A 229 7.90 -6.04 -26.49
C THR A 229 8.08 -4.66 -25.84
N TYR A 230 7.09 -3.79 -25.96
CA TYR A 230 7.05 -2.45 -25.36
C TYR A 230 6.17 -2.38 -24.10
N CYS A 231 5.45 -3.45 -23.77
CA CYS A 231 4.61 -3.50 -22.58
C CYS A 231 5.43 -4.08 -21.44
N VAL A 232 5.51 -3.35 -20.34
CA VAL A 232 6.29 -3.73 -19.15
C VAL A 232 5.51 -4.71 -18.25
N MET A 233 4.21 -4.93 -18.54
CA MET A 233 3.34 -5.92 -17.90
C MET A 233 2.83 -6.97 -18.88
#